data_AF-A0A182P8R7-F1
#
_entry.id   AF-A0A182P8R7-F1
#
_cell.length_a   1.000
_cell.length_b   1.000
_cell.length_c   1.000
_cell.angle_alpha   90.00
_cell.angle_beta   90.00
_cell.angle_gamma   90.00
#
_symmetry.space_group_name_H-M   'P 1'
#
loop_
_entity.id
_entity.type
_entity.pdbx_description
1 polymer ?
#
loop_
_entity_poly.entity_id
_entity_poly.type
_entity_poly.pdbx_seq_one_letter_code
_entity_poly.pdbx_strand_id
1 'polypeptide(L)'
;MSWKAHNVERIFPARKCWWIGSLLLFAAVLGPPPAEGKATVEQMMKSGEMIRSVCLGKAKVSEELVNGLRDSKFVDVKELKCYVNCVMEMMQTMKKGKLNYDASVKQIDTIMPDELAGPMRAALDICRTVADGIKNNCDAAYAMLQCLSKNNPKFIFP
;
A
#
# COMPACT_ATOMS: atom_id res chain seq x y z
N MET A 1 24.22 34.70 -24.76
CA MET A 1 23.08 34.41 -23.86
C MET A 1 22.23 33.35 -24.52
N SER A 2 21.99 32.27 -23.78
CA SER A 2 21.66 30.95 -24.27
C SER A 2 20.18 30.65 -24.05
N TRP A 3 19.51 30.24 -25.12
CA TRP A 3 18.56 29.12 -25.23
C TRP A 3 17.21 29.11 -24.46
N LYS A 4 16.18 29.01 -25.32
CA LYS A 4 15.07 28.03 -25.35
C LYS A 4 13.68 28.40 -24.85
N ALA A 5 12.77 28.25 -25.81
CA ALA A 5 11.34 28.35 -25.80
C ALA A 5 10.63 26.99 -25.56
N HIS A 6 9.29 27.06 -25.56
CA HIS A 6 8.26 26.01 -25.69
C HIS A 6 7.82 25.35 -24.37
N ASN A 7 6.57 25.47 -23.89
CA ASN A 7 5.24 25.34 -24.51
C ASN A 7 5.01 23.97 -25.15
N VAL A 8 4.32 23.07 -24.43
CA VAL A 8 3.82 21.77 -24.94
C VAL A 8 2.40 21.59 -24.40
N GLU A 9 1.42 21.96 -25.22
CA GLU A 9 0.05 21.47 -25.14
C GLU A 9 -0.04 20.09 -25.83
N ARG A 10 -0.73 19.18 -25.14
CA ARG A 10 -1.62 18.11 -25.64
C ARG A 10 -1.30 17.50 -27.00
N ILE A 11 -0.69 16.32 -26.96
CA ILE A 11 -0.64 15.36 -28.06
C ILE A 11 -1.79 14.36 -27.89
N PHE A 12 -2.88 14.54 -28.64
CA PHE A 12 -3.74 13.45 -29.09
C PHE A 12 -3.25 13.01 -30.47
N PRO A 13 -2.85 11.75 -30.71
CA PRO A 13 -2.63 11.29 -32.07
C PRO A 13 -3.98 10.95 -32.71
N ALA A 14 -4.43 11.84 -33.59
CA ALA A 14 -5.39 11.51 -34.62
C ALA A 14 -4.77 10.48 -35.58
N ARG A 15 -5.46 9.36 -35.82
CA ARG A 15 -5.23 8.51 -36.99
C ARG A 15 -6.53 8.40 -37.78
N LYS A 16 -6.59 9.16 -38.89
CA LYS A 16 -7.48 8.92 -40.02
C LYS A 16 -6.64 8.42 -41.18
N CYS A 17 -7.01 7.30 -41.78
CA CYS A 17 -7.00 7.01 -43.22
C CYS A 17 -7.80 5.71 -43.38
N TRP A 18 -9.04 5.80 -43.83
CA TRP A 18 -9.43 5.59 -45.22
C TRP A 18 -9.21 4.13 -45.61
N TRP A 19 -10.29 3.36 -45.72
CA TRP A 19 -10.55 2.35 -46.75
C TRP A 19 -12.06 2.07 -46.74
N ILE A 20 -12.59 1.87 -47.94
CA ILE A 20 -14.01 1.95 -48.30
C ILE A 20 -14.62 0.54 -48.24
N GLY A 21 -15.89 0.45 -47.81
CA GLY A 21 -16.80 -0.60 -48.29
C GLY A 21 -17.16 -1.72 -47.31
N SER A 22 -18.45 -1.75 -46.95
CA SER A 22 -19.28 -2.95 -46.71
C SER A 22 -18.74 -4.09 -45.85
N LEU A 23 -19.22 -4.23 -44.61
CA LEU A 23 -20.36 -5.11 -44.29
C LEU A 23 -20.61 -5.04 -42.77
N LEU A 24 -21.89 -4.98 -42.43
CA LEU A 24 -22.40 -5.22 -41.07
C LEU A 24 -21.82 -6.52 -40.53
N LEU A 25 -21.19 -6.46 -39.36
CA LEU A 25 -21.24 -7.53 -38.36
C LEU A 25 -20.83 -6.91 -37.01
N PHE A 26 -21.85 -6.79 -36.17
CA PHE A 26 -21.80 -6.47 -34.75
C PHE A 26 -20.53 -7.02 -34.08
N ALA A 27 -19.55 -6.16 -33.83
CA ALA A 27 -18.59 -6.39 -32.77
C ALA A 27 -19.36 -6.17 -31.47
N ALA A 28 -19.91 -7.25 -30.92
CA ALA A 28 -20.45 -7.27 -29.58
C ALA A 28 -19.37 -6.73 -28.64
N VAL A 29 -19.62 -5.54 -28.10
CA VAL A 29 -18.84 -4.95 -27.02
C VAL A 29 -19.00 -5.88 -25.82
N LEU A 30 -18.10 -6.84 -25.69
CA LEU A 30 -17.82 -7.46 -24.40
C LEU A 30 -17.16 -6.37 -23.56
N GLY A 31 -17.99 -5.57 -22.90
CA GLY A 31 -17.53 -4.74 -21.79
C GLY A 31 -16.87 -5.67 -20.77
N PRO A 32 -15.73 -5.28 -20.17
CA PRO A 32 -15.18 -6.05 -19.06
C PRO A 32 -16.28 -6.23 -18.00
N PRO A 33 -16.43 -7.42 -17.41
CA PRO A 33 -17.41 -7.62 -16.35
C PRO A 33 -17.17 -6.58 -15.25
N PRO A 34 -18.22 -6.09 -14.58
CA PRO A 34 -18.04 -5.16 -13.47
C PRO A 34 -17.14 -5.85 -12.44
N ALA A 35 -15.94 -5.32 -12.26
CA ALA A 35 -15.05 -5.73 -11.18
C ALA A 35 -15.60 -5.14 -9.87
N GLU A 36 -16.77 -5.61 -9.45
CA GLU A 36 -17.23 -5.47 -8.07
C GLU A 36 -16.54 -6.57 -7.26
N GLY A 37 -15.26 -6.35 -6.96
CA GLY A 37 -14.46 -7.26 -6.17
C GLY A 37 -13.42 -6.46 -5.41
N LYS A 38 -13.57 -6.42 -4.08
CA LYS A 38 -12.48 -6.07 -3.15
C LYS A 38 -11.21 -6.83 -3.55
N ALA A 39 -10.03 -6.30 -3.21
CA ALA A 39 -8.77 -6.92 -3.62
C ALA A 39 -8.77 -8.43 -3.35
N THR A 40 -8.38 -9.19 -4.37
CA THR A 40 -8.22 -10.63 -4.19
C THR A 40 -7.04 -10.91 -3.26
N VAL A 41 -7.06 -12.05 -2.58
CA VAL A 41 -5.94 -12.47 -1.73
C VAL A 41 -4.63 -12.45 -2.52
N GLU A 42 -4.64 -12.87 -3.78
CA GLU A 42 -3.46 -12.83 -4.65
C GLU A 42 -2.95 -11.40 -4.90
N GLN A 43 -3.83 -10.42 -5.09
CA GLN A 43 -3.45 -9.02 -5.26
C GLN A 43 -2.86 -8.44 -3.96
N MET A 44 -3.43 -8.79 -2.81
CA MET A 44 -2.91 -8.40 -1.50
C MET A 44 -1.48 -8.94 -1.32
N MET A 45 -1.26 -10.23 -1.60
CA MET A 45 0.04 -10.88 -1.43
C MET A 45 1.10 -10.29 -2.38
N LYS A 46 0.78 -10.12 -3.66
CA LYS A 46 1.71 -9.50 -4.64
C LYS A 46 2.08 -8.06 -4.26
N SER A 47 1.11 -7.28 -3.78
CA SER A 47 1.37 -5.91 -3.31
C SER A 47 2.27 -5.92 -2.07
N GLY A 48 2.00 -6.83 -1.13
CA GLY A 48 2.82 -7.04 0.06
C GLY A 48 4.27 -7.42 -0.28
N GLU A 49 4.49 -8.36 -1.20
CA GLU A 49 5.82 -8.76 -1.66
C GLU A 49 6.60 -7.60 -2.29
N MET A 50 5.94 -6.78 -3.10
CA MET A 50 6.55 -5.58 -3.68
C MET A 50 6.98 -4.59 -2.59
N ILE A 51 6.06 -4.25 -1.66
CA ILE A 51 6.34 -3.33 -0.55
C ILE A 51 7.49 -3.86 0.30
N ARG A 52 7.45 -5.15 0.64
CA ARG A 52 8.49 -5.84 1.40
C ARG A 52 9.84 -5.72 0.70
N SER A 53 9.93 -6.04 -0.59
CA SER A 53 11.17 -6.00 -1.36
C SER A 53 11.81 -4.61 -1.36
N VAL A 54 11.01 -3.57 -1.62
CA VAL A 54 11.48 -2.17 -1.58
C VAL A 54 12.00 -1.79 -0.20
N CYS A 55 11.26 -2.14 0.86
CA CYS A 55 11.62 -1.75 2.22
C CYS A 55 12.79 -2.55 2.80
N LEU A 56 12.98 -3.81 2.41
CA LEU A 56 14.18 -4.58 2.73
C LEU A 56 15.43 -3.88 2.17
N GLY A 57 15.39 -3.50 0.89
CA GLY A 57 16.49 -2.79 0.24
C GLY A 57 16.79 -1.42 0.87
N LYS A 58 15.75 -0.67 1.28
CA LYS A 58 15.90 0.66 1.88
C LYS A 58 16.40 0.60 3.32
N ALA A 59 15.87 -0.32 4.14
CA ALA A 59 16.21 -0.43 5.55
C ALA A 59 17.50 -1.22 5.81
N LYS A 60 17.94 -2.04 4.85
CA LYS A 60 19.09 -2.95 5.00
C LYS A 60 18.96 -3.88 6.22
N VAL A 61 17.73 -4.30 6.52
CA VAL A 61 17.40 -5.24 7.60
C VAL A 61 17.45 -6.68 7.08
N SER A 62 17.78 -7.65 7.93
CA SER A 62 17.71 -9.06 7.55
C SER A 62 16.27 -9.53 7.39
N GLU A 63 16.05 -10.44 6.44
CA GLU A 63 14.72 -11.03 6.23
C GLU A 63 14.21 -11.81 7.44
N GLU A 64 15.12 -12.42 8.20
CA GLU A 64 14.80 -13.18 9.42
C GLU A 64 14.11 -12.29 10.47
N LEU A 65 14.62 -11.09 10.69
CA LEU A 65 14.03 -10.13 11.63
C LEU A 65 12.65 -9.66 11.16
N VAL A 66 12.49 -9.43 9.86
CA VAL A 66 11.20 -9.04 9.28
C VAL A 66 10.19 -10.17 9.36
N ASN A 67 10.60 -11.42 9.09
CA ASN A 67 9.73 -12.59 9.22
C ASN A 67 9.21 -12.76 10.66
N GLY A 68 10.03 -12.42 11.65
CA GLY A 68 9.63 -12.42 13.05
C GLY A 68 8.45 -11.50 13.37
N LEU A 69 8.22 -10.43 12.60
CA LEU A 69 7.10 -9.51 12.83
C LEU A 69 5.72 -10.19 12.72
N ARG A 70 5.58 -11.18 11.83
CA ARG A 70 4.32 -11.93 11.67
C ARG A 70 4.03 -12.82 12.88
N ASP A 71 5.08 -13.25 13.58
CA ASP A 71 5.00 -14.04 14.80
C ASP A 71 4.94 -13.17 16.07
N SER A 72 4.74 -11.86 15.94
CA SER A 72 4.80 -10.91 17.06
C SER A 72 6.15 -10.87 17.79
N LYS A 73 7.25 -11.22 17.10
CA LYS A 73 8.62 -11.14 17.63
C LYS A 73 9.19 -9.75 17.35
N PHE A 74 8.96 -8.83 18.28
CA PHE A 74 9.41 -7.45 18.17
C PHE A 74 10.77 -7.25 18.84
N VAL A 75 11.85 -7.32 18.05
CA VAL A 75 13.22 -7.07 18.53
C VAL A 75 13.56 -5.58 18.38
N ASP A 76 14.21 -5.00 19.39
CA ASP A 76 14.61 -3.59 19.40
C ASP A 76 15.83 -3.32 18.48
N VAL A 77 15.60 -3.37 17.17
CA VAL A 77 16.61 -3.14 16.12
C VAL A 77 16.19 -1.95 15.27
N LYS A 78 17.07 -0.95 15.14
CA LYS A 78 16.79 0.31 14.41
C LYS A 78 16.34 0.06 12.97
N GLU A 79 17.02 -0.84 12.27
CA GLU A 79 16.76 -1.20 10.88
C GLU A 79 15.37 -1.85 10.74
N LEU A 80 14.99 -2.70 11.70
CA LEU A 80 13.66 -3.32 11.73
C LEU A 80 12.55 -2.27 11.97
N LYS A 81 12.76 -1.34 12.91
CA LYS A 81 11.80 -0.24 13.12
C LYS A 81 11.63 0.62 11.87
N CYS A 82 12.74 0.93 11.20
CA CYS A 82 12.69 1.75 9.99
C CYS A 82 12.15 0.99 8.77
N TYR A 83 12.28 -0.33 8.73
CA TYR A 83 11.54 -1.17 7.79
C TYR A 83 10.03 -1.00 7.99
N VAL A 84 9.54 -1.09 9.23
CA VAL A 84 8.11 -0.90 9.54
C VAL A 84 7.63 0.50 9.11
N ASN A 85 8.39 1.55 9.41
CA ASN A 85 8.07 2.90 8.93
C ASN A 85 8.05 2.98 7.40
N CYS A 86 8.99 2.35 6.70
CA CYS A 86 9.00 2.32 5.24
C CYS A 86 7.72 1.68 4.69
N VAL A 87 7.30 0.54 5.22
CA VAL A 87 6.09 -0.16 4.80
C VAL A 87 4.85 0.71 5.04
N MET A 88 4.74 1.32 6.22
CA MET A 88 3.62 2.19 6.56
C MET A 88 3.56 3.47 5.71
N GLU A 89 4.71 4.04 5.33
CA GLU A 89 4.79 5.17 4.39
C GLU A 89 4.41 4.75 2.96
N MET A 90 4.86 3.59 2.49
CA MET A 90 4.50 3.06 1.17
C MET A 90 2.99 2.78 1.05
N MET A 91 2.37 2.29 2.12
CA MET A 91 0.93 2.09 2.20
C MET A 91 0.15 3.39 2.49
N GLN A 92 0.83 4.53 2.60
CA GLN A 92 0.24 5.84 2.90
C GLN A 92 -0.50 5.93 4.26
N THR A 93 -0.29 4.93 5.13
CA THR A 93 -0.89 4.83 6.46
C THR A 93 -0.21 5.74 7.48
N MET A 94 1.09 6.00 7.30
CA MET A 94 1.83 6.96 8.11
C MET A 94 2.62 7.93 7.23
N LYS A 95 2.84 9.13 7.75
CA LYS A 95 3.71 10.14 7.14
C LYS A 95 4.43 10.91 8.22
N LYS A 96 5.78 10.93 8.19
CA LYS A 96 6.61 11.61 9.20
C LYS A 96 6.24 11.19 10.64
N GLY A 97 6.10 9.88 10.87
CA GLY A 97 5.78 9.33 12.19
C GLY A 97 4.36 9.58 12.69
N LYS A 98 3.47 10.15 11.86
CA LYS A 98 2.07 10.39 12.22
C LYS A 98 1.14 9.48 11.44
N LEU A 99 0.17 8.90 12.14
CA LEU A 99 -0.91 8.12 11.55
C LEU A 99 -1.81 9.00 10.67
N ASN A 100 -2.10 8.54 9.46
CA ASN A 100 -3.18 9.04 8.64
C ASN A 100 -4.35 8.05 8.72
N TYR A 101 -5.25 8.28 9.67
CA TYR A 101 -6.31 7.33 10.01
C TYR A 101 -7.24 7.06 8.83
N ASP A 102 -7.76 8.10 8.16
CA ASP A 102 -8.70 7.94 7.04
C ASP A 102 -8.05 7.22 5.85
N ALA A 103 -6.79 7.55 5.53
CA ALA A 103 -6.05 6.82 4.50
C ALA A 103 -5.78 5.37 4.89
N SER A 104 -5.54 5.10 6.19
CA SER A 104 -5.33 3.75 6.69
C SER A 104 -6.58 2.89 6.57
N VAL A 105 -7.74 3.42 6.96
CA VAL A 105 -9.04 2.74 6.77
C VAL A 105 -9.27 2.44 5.29
N LYS A 106 -9.09 3.44 4.43
CA LYS A 106 -9.24 3.26 2.98
C LYS A 106 -8.28 2.20 2.43
N GLN A 107 -7.03 2.19 2.87
CA GLN A 107 -6.03 1.23 2.43
C GLN A 107 -6.38 -0.19 2.87
N ILE A 108 -6.84 -0.35 4.12
CA ILE A 108 -7.34 -1.63 4.64
C ILE A 108 -8.49 -2.13 3.76
N ASP A 109 -9.48 -1.30 3.48
CA ASP A 109 -10.65 -1.67 2.69
C ASP A 109 -10.32 -1.97 1.22
N THR A 110 -9.26 -1.36 0.71
CA THR A 110 -8.82 -1.52 -0.68
C THR A 110 -7.98 -2.77 -0.88
N ILE A 111 -7.07 -3.07 0.06
CA ILE A 111 -6.04 -4.10 -0.11
C ILE A 111 -6.42 -5.42 0.58
N MET A 112 -7.11 -5.37 1.71
CA MET A 112 -7.39 -6.57 2.49
C MET A 112 -8.71 -7.22 2.08
N PRO A 113 -8.77 -8.57 2.03
CA PRO A 113 -10.04 -9.27 1.94
C PRO A 113 -10.86 -9.03 3.22
N ASP A 114 -12.18 -9.17 3.13
CA ASP A 114 -13.11 -8.81 4.22
C ASP A 114 -12.80 -9.49 5.56
N GLU A 115 -12.36 -10.74 5.50
CA GLU A 115 -12.04 -11.56 6.67
C GLU A 115 -10.83 -11.05 7.49
N LEU A 116 -9.96 -10.25 6.86
CA LEU A 116 -8.80 -9.60 7.47
C LEU A 116 -9.03 -8.11 7.73
N ALA A 117 -9.78 -7.45 6.84
CA ALA A 117 -10.03 -6.01 6.90
C ALA A 117 -10.78 -5.60 8.18
N GLY A 118 -11.82 -6.35 8.57
CA GLY A 118 -12.61 -6.08 9.78
C GLY A 118 -11.77 -6.05 11.07
N PRO A 119 -11.04 -7.14 11.40
CA PRO A 119 -10.15 -7.16 12.56
C PRO A 119 -9.06 -6.08 12.52
N MET A 120 -8.51 -5.78 11.34
CA MET A 120 -7.50 -4.73 11.22
C MET A 120 -8.06 -3.33 11.48
N ARG A 121 -9.28 -3.01 11.02
CA ARG A 121 -9.95 -1.73 11.35
C ARG A 121 -10.20 -1.61 12.85
N ALA A 122 -10.69 -2.66 13.49
CA ALA A 122 -10.93 -2.66 14.93
C ALA A 122 -9.62 -2.41 15.73
N ALA A 123 -8.52 -3.04 15.32
CA ALA A 123 -7.22 -2.78 15.93
C ALA A 123 -6.72 -1.36 15.66
N LEU A 124 -6.93 -0.83 14.46
CA LEU A 124 -6.59 0.55 14.10
C LEU A 124 -7.32 1.56 14.98
N ASP A 125 -8.60 1.33 15.28
CA ASP A 125 -9.40 2.18 16.17
C ASP A 125 -8.83 2.21 17.59
N ILE A 126 -8.47 1.04 18.13
CA ILE A 126 -7.87 0.90 19.45
C ILE A 126 -6.51 1.62 19.50
N CYS A 127 -5.73 1.52 18.42
CA CYS A 127 -4.34 1.98 18.37
C CYS A 127 -4.17 3.43 17.88
N ARG A 128 -5.26 4.14 17.58
CA ARG A 128 -5.25 5.42 16.87
C ARG A 128 -4.26 6.45 17.40
N THR A 129 -4.07 6.52 18.71
CA THR A 129 -3.23 7.52 19.39
C THR A 129 -1.96 6.94 20.01
N VAL A 130 -1.65 5.65 19.78
CA VAL A 130 -0.50 4.98 20.45
C VAL A 130 0.85 5.58 20.07
N ALA A 131 0.93 6.19 18.89
CA ALA A 131 2.14 6.81 18.36
C ALA A 131 2.24 8.32 18.67
N ASP A 132 1.23 8.91 19.32
CA ASP A 132 1.19 10.35 19.57
C ASP A 132 2.33 10.78 20.52
N GLY A 133 3.01 11.86 20.15
CA GLY A 133 4.15 12.39 20.92
C GLY A 133 5.49 11.67 20.69
N ILE A 134 5.51 10.53 19.98
CA ILE A 134 6.77 9.85 19.61
C ILE A 134 7.46 10.65 18.49
N LYS A 135 8.65 11.19 18.79
CA LYS A 135 9.38 12.09 17.89
C LYS A 135 10.07 11.38 16.73
N ASN A 136 10.52 10.15 16.94
CA ASN A 136 11.22 9.37 15.93
C ASN A 136 10.21 8.60 15.08
N ASN A 137 10.25 8.78 13.75
CA ASN A 137 9.30 8.16 12.83
C ASN A 137 9.33 6.62 12.90
N CYS A 138 10.53 6.03 12.99
CA CYS A 138 10.68 4.58 13.06
C CYS A 138 10.13 4.03 14.37
N ASP A 139 10.39 4.70 15.50
CA ASP A 139 9.82 4.29 16.79
C ASP A 139 8.29 4.44 16.82
N ALA A 140 7.75 5.52 16.22
CA ALA A 140 6.31 5.75 16.13
C ALA A 140 5.60 4.65 15.33
N ALA A 141 6.14 4.31 14.16
CA ALA A 141 5.63 3.23 13.33
C ALA A 141 5.72 1.86 14.02
N TYR A 142 6.81 1.63 14.76
CA TYR A 142 7.00 0.38 15.50
C TYR A 142 6.04 0.24 16.68
N ALA A 143 5.75 1.33 17.41
CA ALA A 143 4.74 1.35 18.46
C ALA A 143 3.34 1.06 17.88
N MET A 144 3.02 1.67 16.73
CA MET A 144 1.78 1.41 16.02
C MET A 144 1.64 -0.07 15.63
N LEU A 145 2.68 -0.65 15.04
CA LEU A 145 2.66 -2.06 14.60
C LEU A 145 2.47 -3.04 15.75
N GLN A 146 3.18 -2.83 16.86
CA GLN A 146 3.04 -3.65 18.06
C GLN A 146 1.62 -3.59 18.62
N CYS A 147 1.02 -2.39 18.64
CA CYS A 147 -0.35 -2.23 19.08
C CYS A 147 -1.34 -2.96 18.15
N LEU A 148 -1.16 -2.82 16.82
CA LEU A 148 -2.01 -3.51 15.84
C LEU A 148 -1.92 -5.03 15.97
N SER A 149 -0.71 -5.57 16.07
CA SER A 149 -0.46 -7.00 16.27
C SER A 149 -1.08 -7.52 17.56
N LYS A 150 -0.92 -6.77 18.68
CA LYS A 150 -1.50 -7.14 19.98
C LYS A 150 -3.03 -7.19 19.97
N ASN A 151 -3.69 -6.32 19.18
CA ASN A 151 -5.14 -6.18 19.16
C ASN A 151 -5.81 -6.82 17.92
N ASN A 152 -5.05 -7.55 17.09
CA ASN A 152 -5.59 -8.24 15.91
C ASN A 152 -5.14 -9.71 15.87
N PRO A 153 -6.01 -10.68 16.17
CA PRO A 153 -5.66 -12.10 16.13
C PRO A 153 -5.38 -12.65 14.72
N LYS A 154 -5.79 -11.91 13.68
CA LYS A 154 -5.52 -12.21 12.26
C LYS A 154 -4.50 -11.23 11.67
N PHE A 155 -3.56 -10.77 12.49
CA PHE A 155 -2.56 -9.81 12.08
C PHE A 155 -1.72 -10.33 10.91
N ILE A 156 -1.54 -9.48 9.92
CA ILE A 156 -0.66 -9.72 8.78
C ILE A 156 0.11 -8.43 8.49
N PHE A 157 1.37 -8.58 8.12
CA PHE A 157 2.24 -7.49 7.72
C PHE A 157 3.16 -7.95 6.57
N PRO A 158 3.42 -7.08 5.57
CA PRO A 158 4.39 -7.35 4.50
C PRO A 158 5.74 -7.87 5.03
#